data_AF-A0A3D1BI49-F1
#
_entry.id   AF-A0A3D1BI49-F1
#
_cell.length_a   1.000
_cell.length_b   1.000
_cell.length_c   1.000
_cell.angle_alpha   90.00
_cell.angle_beta   90.00
_cell.angle_gamma   90.00
#
_symmetry.space_group_name_H-M   'P 1'
#
loop_
_entity.id
_entity.type
_entity.pdbx_description
1 polymer ?
#
loop_
_entity_poly.entity_id
_entity_poly.type
_entity_poly.pdbx_seq_one_letter_code
_entity_poly.pdbx_strand_id
1 'polypeptide(L)'
;MKNFFRFFTLLLISTFIIGTTRDDAMASQLSTCGDSFSNATMLQQGEYSGGVISKDSDCYYYINVTNGYELNIDYELTANHFLGDVTLYDSDENKLVSEGEENGTLRWLGANEGESQNKYYLVIKSSYAIDSFALSINLIDEMDAGKGEDAGGDFDNFIEIEYGEYTGYLSSFTFGNIGGNDEKDYYKLAVKKGDKVTIQVTPKGNFYTGCAVYDNKRSALFNDDGLDGNAGEIILETFNIDKDGYIFIVAKMSSFSGSWGEIDEYTLLVTNESVNSLGGEIGEDSETPGEEVNNVGSLSMRNPLILGFSIVLGILLLVFIIVIISMLSKKKKKGVNKKEKTPTEKKNTQQQVSKQIIENKDNIKKVPKVEKVNSKKELPNIKNKDDKESHSKVKVTVNEGTDVEVKMVDKKKETN
;
A
#
# COMPACT_ATOMS: atom_id res chain seq x y z
N MET A 1 27.60 -55.51 -0.25
CA MET A 1 26.64 -54.62 0.46
C MET A 1 27.25 -53.72 1.55
N LYS A 2 28.33 -54.08 2.26
CA LYS A 2 28.95 -53.20 3.27
C LYS A 2 29.75 -52.00 2.74
N ASN A 3 30.19 -52.03 1.47
CA ASN A 3 30.99 -50.94 0.87
C ASN A 3 30.15 -49.91 0.11
N PHE A 4 28.88 -50.19 -0.18
CA PHE A 4 27.97 -49.25 -0.84
C PHE A 4 27.41 -48.21 0.15
N PHE A 5 27.37 -48.55 1.44
CA PHE A 5 26.84 -47.67 2.48
C PHE A 5 27.83 -46.58 2.93
N ARG A 6 29.14 -46.78 2.73
CA ARG A 6 30.19 -45.82 3.13
C ARG A 6 30.41 -44.68 2.13
N PHE A 7 30.05 -44.88 0.86
CA PHE A 7 30.06 -43.80 -0.13
C PHE A 7 28.87 -42.84 0.04
N PHE A 8 27.72 -43.34 0.53
CA PHE A 8 26.53 -42.51 0.73
C PHE A 8 26.59 -41.65 2.01
N THR A 9 27.41 -42.01 3.00
CA THR A 9 27.60 -41.20 4.22
C THR A 9 28.60 -40.05 4.05
N LEU A 10 29.47 -40.12 3.04
CA LEU A 10 30.45 -39.06 2.75
C LEU A 10 29.91 -37.99 1.77
N LEU A 11 28.86 -38.30 1.01
CA LEU A 11 28.21 -37.32 0.12
C LEU A 11 27.22 -36.40 0.86
N LEU A 12 26.72 -36.79 2.04
CA LEU A 12 25.69 -36.07 2.80
C LEU A 12 26.25 -35.08 3.85
N ILE A 13 27.57 -34.87 3.93
CA ILE A 13 28.20 -33.89 4.83
C ILE A 13 28.78 -32.69 4.06
N SER A 14 28.70 -32.67 2.71
CA SER A 14 29.26 -31.57 1.90
C SER A 14 28.27 -30.44 1.55
N THR A 15 26.99 -30.58 1.90
CA THR A 15 25.96 -29.59 1.55
C THR A 15 25.18 -29.18 2.78
N PHE A 16 25.80 -28.42 3.70
CA PHE A 16 25.09 -27.51 4.61
C PHE A 16 26.06 -26.58 5.35
N ILE A 17 26.95 -25.92 4.59
CA ILE A 17 27.45 -24.60 4.96
C ILE A 17 27.15 -23.71 3.76
N ILE A 18 25.86 -23.48 3.50
CA ILE A 18 25.46 -22.21 2.91
C ILE A 18 25.61 -21.25 4.08
N GLY A 19 26.83 -20.76 4.27
CA GLY A 19 27.00 -19.50 4.97
C GLY A 19 26.14 -18.52 4.19
N THR A 20 25.05 -18.09 4.80
CA THR A 20 24.46 -16.81 4.46
C THR A 20 25.58 -15.80 4.72
N THR A 21 26.40 -15.54 3.71
CA THR A 21 27.05 -14.25 3.62
C THR A 21 25.88 -13.29 3.64
N ARG A 22 25.63 -12.70 4.81
CA ARG A 22 25.07 -11.36 4.82
C ARG A 22 26.07 -10.61 3.97
N ASP A 23 25.70 -10.39 2.71
CA ASP A 23 26.32 -9.35 1.95
C ASP A 23 26.02 -8.10 2.77
N ASP A 24 26.95 -7.75 3.66
CA ASP A 24 27.01 -6.43 4.27
C ASP A 24 27.26 -5.52 3.07
N ALA A 25 26.18 -5.20 2.35
CA ALA A 25 26.20 -4.29 1.24
C ALA A 25 26.81 -3.02 1.78
N MET A 26 28.06 -2.75 1.38
CA MET A 26 28.78 -1.59 1.84
C MET A 26 27.97 -0.37 1.41
N ALA A 27 27.44 0.37 2.39
CA ALA A 27 26.67 1.58 2.13
C ALA A 27 27.48 2.49 1.21
N SER A 28 26.86 2.95 0.13
CA SER A 28 27.51 3.82 -0.83
C SER A 28 27.77 5.18 -0.17
N GLN A 29 29.02 5.63 -0.20
CA GLN A 29 29.38 6.92 0.38
C GLN A 29 28.92 8.05 -0.54
N LEU A 30 27.98 8.87 -0.06
CA LEU A 30 27.53 10.09 -0.72
C LEU A 30 28.52 11.21 -0.44
N SER A 31 29.11 11.75 -1.52
CA SER A 31 30.11 12.83 -1.40
C SER A 31 29.46 14.22 -1.27
N THR A 32 28.28 14.44 -1.86
CA THR A 32 27.51 15.70 -1.78
C THR A 32 26.03 15.48 -2.10
N CYS A 33 25.14 16.26 -1.49
CA CYS A 33 23.76 16.45 -1.94
C CYS A 33 23.55 17.75 -2.70
N GLY A 34 22.38 17.91 -3.31
CA GLY A 34 21.96 19.15 -3.95
C GLY A 34 21.60 20.23 -2.94
N ASP A 35 21.55 21.48 -3.41
CA ASP A 35 21.20 22.68 -2.63
C ASP A 35 19.81 23.25 -2.97
N SER A 36 19.09 22.59 -3.89
CA SER A 36 17.78 22.99 -4.39
C SER A 36 17.11 21.83 -5.12
N PHE A 37 15.79 21.90 -5.37
CA PHE A 37 15.06 20.93 -6.20
C PHE A 37 15.65 20.77 -7.60
N SER A 38 16.12 21.87 -8.23
CA SER A 38 16.73 21.83 -9.57
C SER A 38 18.10 21.17 -9.60
N ASN A 39 18.83 21.16 -8.48
CA ASN A 39 20.18 20.62 -8.36
C ASN A 39 20.24 19.36 -7.47
N ALA A 40 19.10 18.73 -7.20
CA ALA A 40 19.02 17.55 -6.34
C ALA A 40 19.87 16.38 -6.87
N THR A 41 20.51 15.63 -5.97
CA THR A 41 21.30 14.45 -6.33
C THR A 41 20.41 13.23 -6.48
N MET A 42 20.54 12.49 -7.59
CA MET A 42 19.78 11.25 -7.78
C MET A 42 20.22 10.16 -6.80
N LEU A 43 19.26 9.49 -6.16
CA LEU A 43 19.46 8.23 -5.45
C LEU A 43 18.73 7.10 -6.18
N GLN A 44 19.31 5.91 -6.12
CA GLN A 44 18.68 4.65 -6.52
C GLN A 44 18.35 3.83 -5.27
N GLN A 45 17.64 2.71 -5.43
CA GLN A 45 17.47 1.74 -4.35
C GLN A 45 18.83 1.31 -3.77
N GLY A 46 18.94 1.27 -2.44
CA GLY A 46 20.15 0.84 -1.74
C GLY A 46 20.45 1.62 -0.46
N GLU A 47 21.58 1.27 0.14
CA GLU A 47 22.09 1.87 1.38
C GLU A 47 23.09 2.97 1.10
N TYR A 48 22.97 4.09 1.80
CA TYR A 48 23.83 5.25 1.67
C TYR A 48 24.29 5.77 3.03
N SER A 49 25.51 6.28 3.05
CA SER A 49 26.02 7.07 4.17
C SER A 49 26.57 8.38 3.65
N GLY A 50 26.35 9.47 4.37
CA GLY A 50 26.86 10.77 3.99
C GLY A 50 27.40 11.57 5.16
N GLY A 51 28.10 12.65 4.79
CA GLY A 51 28.84 13.48 5.72
C GLY A 51 28.06 14.70 6.21
N VAL A 52 28.83 15.71 6.60
CA VAL A 52 28.32 16.90 7.28
C VAL A 52 27.34 17.70 6.41
N ILE A 53 26.16 18.00 6.96
CA ILE A 53 25.26 19.04 6.44
C ILE A 53 25.47 20.28 7.31
N SER A 54 25.84 21.39 6.68
CA SER A 54 26.12 22.63 7.40
C SER A 54 24.87 23.19 8.07
N LYS A 55 25.06 23.93 9.16
CA LYS A 55 23.98 24.63 9.85
C LYS A 55 23.20 25.52 8.87
N ASP A 56 21.87 25.55 8.99
CA ASP A 56 20.97 26.38 8.19
C ASP A 56 21.10 26.09 6.67
N SER A 57 21.55 24.88 6.33
CA SER A 57 21.63 24.37 4.96
C SER A 57 20.70 23.18 4.79
N ASP A 58 20.11 23.08 3.61
CA ASP A 58 19.22 22.00 3.22
C ASP A 58 19.96 21.03 2.29
N CYS A 59 19.53 19.78 2.26
CA CYS A 59 20.14 18.71 1.48
C CYS A 59 19.08 18.05 0.61
N TYR A 60 19.25 18.13 -0.72
CA TYR A 60 18.25 17.70 -1.70
C TYR A 60 18.70 16.47 -2.46
N TYR A 61 17.83 15.46 -2.47
CA TYR A 61 17.93 14.27 -3.32
C TYR A 61 16.67 14.10 -4.16
N TYR A 62 16.76 13.30 -5.22
CA TYR A 62 15.57 12.81 -5.90
C TYR A 62 15.67 11.33 -6.20
N ILE A 63 14.52 10.67 -6.25
CA ILE A 63 14.35 9.24 -6.53
C ILE A 63 13.30 9.11 -7.64
N ASN A 64 13.59 8.29 -8.64
CA ASN A 64 12.59 7.90 -9.64
C ASN A 64 12.00 6.55 -9.24
N VAL A 65 10.67 6.47 -9.19
CA VAL A 65 9.92 5.30 -8.72
C VAL A 65 8.90 4.93 -9.79
N THR A 66 8.92 3.68 -10.24
CA THR A 66 7.90 3.17 -11.17
C THR A 66 6.54 3.10 -10.47
N ASN A 67 5.44 3.38 -11.17
CA ASN A 67 4.09 3.20 -10.59
C ASN A 67 3.91 1.75 -10.09
N GLY A 68 3.11 1.58 -9.04
CA GLY A 68 2.95 0.30 -8.34
C GLY A 68 4.12 -0.10 -7.43
N TYR A 69 5.13 0.77 -7.25
CA TYR A 69 6.12 0.58 -6.18
C TYR A 69 5.88 1.55 -5.04
N GLU A 70 5.86 1.04 -3.81
CA GLU A 70 5.97 1.87 -2.61
C GLU A 70 7.42 2.31 -2.41
N LEU A 71 7.64 3.62 -2.31
CA LEU A 71 8.91 4.20 -1.87
C LEU A 71 8.98 4.17 -0.34
N ASN A 72 9.96 3.46 0.19
CA ASN A 72 10.21 3.34 1.62
C ASN A 72 11.64 3.83 1.95
N ILE A 73 11.76 4.89 2.74
CA ILE A 73 13.02 5.54 3.07
C ILE A 73 13.24 5.49 4.58
N ASP A 74 14.13 4.62 5.04
CA ASP A 74 14.64 4.70 6.41
C ASP A 74 15.78 5.71 6.46
N TYR A 75 15.82 6.51 7.53
CA TYR A 75 16.91 7.47 7.74
C TYR A 75 17.35 7.51 9.20
N GLU A 76 18.63 7.81 9.38
CA GLU A 76 19.24 8.08 10.69
C GLU A 76 20.20 9.27 10.55
N LEU A 77 19.96 10.31 11.34
CA LEU A 77 20.75 11.54 11.40
C LEU A 77 21.55 11.54 12.70
N THR A 78 22.84 11.83 12.59
CA THR A 78 23.70 12.06 13.76
C THR A 78 23.95 13.55 13.88
N ALA A 79 23.43 14.18 14.94
CA ALA A 79 23.65 15.58 15.26
C ALA A 79 23.75 15.77 16.77
N ASN A 80 24.40 16.85 17.22
CA ASN A 80 24.36 17.22 18.64
C ASN A 80 22.96 17.69 19.08
N HIS A 81 22.24 18.32 18.15
CA HIS A 81 20.85 18.75 18.28
C HIS A 81 20.23 18.74 16.88
N PHE A 82 19.01 18.23 16.77
CA PHE A 82 18.21 18.35 15.55
C PHE A 82 16.97 19.21 15.81
N LEU A 83 16.74 20.14 14.89
CA LEU A 83 15.51 20.93 14.81
C LEU A 83 15.24 21.20 13.35
N GLY A 84 14.44 20.33 12.74
CA GLY A 84 14.19 20.34 11.31
C GLY A 84 13.23 19.24 10.91
N ASP A 85 13.28 18.88 9.64
CA ASP A 85 12.40 17.88 9.04
C ASP A 85 13.12 17.10 7.94
N VAL A 86 12.74 15.82 7.81
CA VAL A 86 13.00 15.00 6.63
C VAL A 86 11.69 14.86 5.89
N THR A 87 11.64 15.33 4.65
CA THR A 87 10.38 15.52 3.93
C THR A 87 10.47 15.00 2.50
N LEU A 88 9.43 14.29 2.07
CA LEU A 88 9.22 13.85 0.70
C LEU A 88 8.33 14.86 -0.05
N TYR A 89 8.68 15.18 -1.29
CA TYR A 89 7.91 16.04 -2.18
C TYR A 89 7.67 15.33 -3.51
N ASP A 90 6.59 15.67 -4.21
CA ASP A 90 6.35 15.27 -5.60
C ASP A 90 7.20 16.08 -6.59
N SER A 91 7.04 15.78 -7.88
CA SER A 91 7.74 16.45 -8.99
C SER A 91 7.40 17.93 -9.13
N ASP A 92 6.24 18.35 -8.63
CA ASP A 92 5.73 19.72 -8.60
C ASP A 92 6.13 20.46 -7.31
N GLU A 93 7.00 19.86 -6.48
CA GLU A 93 7.50 20.40 -5.22
C GLU A 93 6.40 20.56 -4.14
N ASN A 94 5.28 19.86 -4.26
CA ASN A 94 4.28 19.77 -3.19
C ASN A 94 4.75 18.78 -2.13
N LYS A 95 4.54 19.14 -0.87
CA LYS A 95 4.88 18.29 0.26
C LYS A 95 3.95 17.08 0.32
N LEU A 96 4.53 15.88 0.41
CA LEU A 96 3.82 14.62 0.57
C LEU A 96 3.81 14.19 2.05
N VAL A 97 4.93 13.64 2.53
CA VAL A 97 5.10 13.14 3.91
C VAL A 97 6.31 13.78 4.58
N SER A 98 6.31 13.85 5.91
CA SER A 98 7.36 14.56 6.67
C SER A 98 7.50 14.00 8.08
N GLU A 99 8.73 13.93 8.56
CA GLU A 99 9.07 13.52 9.93
C GLU A 99 10.06 14.50 10.57
N GLY A 100 9.84 14.82 11.85
CA GLY A 100 10.60 15.83 12.61
C GLY A 100 11.63 15.24 13.57
N GLU A 101 11.87 13.94 13.49
CA GLU A 101 12.78 13.19 14.37
C GLU A 101 14.11 12.89 13.66
N GLU A 102 15.17 12.63 14.45
CA GLU A 102 16.52 12.30 13.95
C GLU A 102 16.59 10.94 13.25
N ASN A 103 15.61 10.08 13.48
CA ASN A 103 15.46 8.82 12.75
C ASN A 103 13.98 8.57 12.49
N GLY A 104 13.71 7.86 11.40
CA GLY A 104 12.35 7.56 11.00
C GLY A 104 12.30 6.85 9.66
N THR A 105 11.09 6.63 9.20
CA THR A 105 10.80 6.01 7.91
C THR A 105 9.82 6.90 7.17
N LEU A 106 10.05 7.24 5.90
CA LEU A 106 9.04 7.85 5.03
C LEU A 106 8.52 6.80 4.05
N ARG A 107 7.19 6.72 3.87
CA ARG A 107 6.54 5.76 2.98
C ARG A 107 5.59 6.46 2.01
N TRP A 108 5.64 6.13 0.74
CA TRP A 108 4.76 6.70 -0.28
C TRP A 108 4.43 5.70 -1.40
N LEU A 109 3.14 5.36 -1.57
CA LEU A 109 2.67 4.66 -2.77
C LEU A 109 2.20 5.69 -3.80
N GLY A 110 2.86 5.70 -4.94
CA GLY A 110 2.68 6.71 -5.96
C GLY A 110 2.07 6.19 -7.25
N ALA A 111 0.94 6.76 -7.67
CA ALA A 111 0.35 6.56 -8.98
C ALA A 111 0.18 7.91 -9.68
N ASN A 112 0.81 8.09 -10.84
CA ASN A 112 0.50 9.21 -11.74
C ASN A 112 0.07 8.66 -13.10
N GLU A 113 -1.17 8.99 -13.45
CA GLU A 113 -1.77 8.60 -14.73
C GLU A 113 -0.95 9.10 -15.92
N GLY A 114 -0.65 8.20 -16.85
CA GLY A 114 0.06 8.51 -18.08
C GLY A 114 1.58 8.64 -17.96
N GLU A 115 2.16 8.45 -16.77
CA GLU A 115 3.60 8.35 -16.56
C GLU A 115 3.98 6.94 -16.09
N SER A 116 5.06 6.36 -16.62
CA SER A 116 5.55 5.05 -16.16
C SER A 116 6.39 5.16 -14.88
N GLN A 117 6.85 6.37 -14.54
CA GLN A 117 7.69 6.62 -13.37
C GLN A 117 7.43 8.01 -12.81
N ASN A 118 7.40 8.08 -11.48
CA ASN A 118 7.27 9.28 -10.68
C ASN A 118 8.63 9.76 -10.20
N LYS A 119 8.83 11.07 -10.19
CA LYS A 119 10.00 11.70 -9.56
C LYS A 119 9.61 12.27 -8.21
N TYR A 120 10.25 11.78 -7.16
CA TYR A 120 10.10 12.29 -5.79
C TYR A 120 11.38 12.97 -5.32
N TYR A 121 11.24 13.99 -4.49
CA TYR A 121 12.37 14.66 -3.85
C TYR A 121 12.40 14.37 -2.35
N LEU A 122 13.56 13.94 -1.85
CA LEU A 122 13.83 13.84 -0.42
C LEU A 122 14.64 15.07 0.00
N VAL A 123 14.12 15.80 0.98
CA VAL A 123 14.77 17.01 1.51
C VAL A 123 15.00 16.86 2.99
N ILE A 124 16.25 17.02 3.42
CA ILE A 124 16.65 17.05 4.83
C ILE A 124 16.95 18.51 5.17
N LYS A 125 16.20 19.06 6.14
CA LYS A 125 16.37 20.43 6.64
C LYS A 125 16.73 20.39 8.11
N SER A 126 17.63 21.28 8.54
CA SER A 126 17.95 21.43 9.96
C SER A 126 18.46 22.83 10.29
N SER A 127 18.01 23.37 11.42
CA SER A 127 18.53 24.61 12.01
C SER A 127 19.90 24.42 12.69
N TYR A 128 20.41 23.18 12.71
CA TYR A 128 21.69 22.77 13.29
C TYR A 128 22.50 21.97 12.28
N ALA A 129 23.80 21.90 12.49
CA ALA A 129 24.64 21.02 11.66
C ALA A 129 24.32 19.55 11.95
N ILE A 130 24.28 18.74 10.90
CA ILE A 130 24.23 17.28 10.98
C ILE A 130 25.65 16.78 10.71
N ASP A 131 26.19 15.96 11.60
CA ASP A 131 27.57 15.46 11.53
C ASP A 131 27.70 14.32 10.50
N SER A 132 26.70 13.46 10.43
CA SER A 132 26.57 12.38 9.45
C SER A 132 25.12 11.91 9.32
N PHE A 133 24.82 11.19 8.24
CA PHE A 133 23.53 10.54 8.07
C PHE A 133 23.67 9.18 7.37
N ALA A 134 22.66 8.33 7.56
CA ALA A 134 22.45 7.09 6.82
C ALA A 134 21.05 7.11 6.19
N LEU A 135 20.93 6.60 4.96
CA LEU A 135 19.67 6.43 4.24
C LEU A 135 19.58 4.99 3.70
N SER A 136 18.44 4.34 3.89
CA SER A 136 18.07 3.11 3.17
C SER A 136 16.91 3.43 2.24
N ILE A 137 17.13 3.36 0.93
CA ILE A 137 16.10 3.56 -0.08
C ILE A 137 15.62 2.19 -0.54
N ASN A 138 14.37 1.85 -0.22
CA ASN A 138 13.72 0.61 -0.60
C ASN A 138 12.54 0.88 -1.53
N LEU A 139 12.41 0.04 -2.56
CA LEU A 139 11.24 0.00 -3.43
C LEU A 139 10.53 -1.33 -3.17
N ILE A 140 9.32 -1.27 -2.64
CA ILE A 140 8.50 -2.44 -2.35
C ILE A 140 7.53 -2.61 -3.52
N ASP A 141 7.51 -3.81 -4.10
CA ASP A 141 6.63 -4.15 -5.22
C ASP A 141 5.20 -4.33 -4.71
N GLU A 142 4.35 -3.35 -5.03
CA GLU A 142 2.92 -3.30 -4.73
C GLU A 142 2.14 -3.16 -6.05
N MET A 143 2.60 -3.82 -7.12
CA MET A 143 1.96 -3.79 -8.43
C MET A 143 0.71 -4.69 -8.46
N ASP A 144 -0.27 -4.30 -9.27
CA ASP A 144 -1.58 -4.94 -9.27
C ASP A 144 -1.67 -6.19 -10.13
N ALA A 145 -2.57 -7.07 -9.71
CA ALA A 145 -2.97 -8.30 -10.40
C ALA A 145 -1.81 -9.25 -10.76
N GLY A 146 -0.62 -9.05 -10.17
CA GLY A 146 0.59 -9.78 -10.51
C GLY A 146 1.03 -9.60 -11.96
N LYS A 147 0.70 -8.46 -12.58
CA LYS A 147 1.00 -8.18 -14.00
C LYS A 147 2.31 -7.42 -14.21
N GLY A 148 2.96 -6.97 -13.14
CA GLY A 148 4.19 -6.18 -13.23
C GLY A 148 3.94 -4.74 -13.69
N GLU A 149 2.71 -4.26 -13.51
CA GLU A 149 2.28 -2.88 -13.74
C GLU A 149 1.19 -2.51 -12.72
N ASP A 150 1.05 -1.22 -12.50
CA ASP A 150 0.02 -0.58 -11.68
C ASP A 150 -1.31 -0.54 -12.45
N ALA A 151 -2.42 -0.81 -11.78
CA ALA A 151 -3.75 -0.62 -12.35
C ALA A 151 -4.09 0.86 -12.27
N GLY A 152 -3.93 1.59 -13.38
CA GLY A 152 -4.17 3.03 -13.36
C GLY A 152 -5.58 3.44 -12.91
N GLY A 153 -5.71 4.67 -12.46
CA GLY A 153 -6.90 5.29 -11.89
C GLY A 153 -7.91 5.83 -12.90
N ASP A 154 -7.82 5.44 -14.17
CA ASP A 154 -8.79 5.82 -15.20
C ASP A 154 -9.12 4.73 -16.25
N PHE A 155 -10.08 5.04 -17.12
CA PHE A 155 -10.56 4.11 -18.16
C PHE A 155 -9.60 3.93 -19.35
N ASP A 156 -8.52 4.69 -19.41
CA ASP A 156 -7.52 4.65 -20.48
C ASP A 156 -6.25 3.92 -20.01
N ASN A 157 -6.02 3.78 -18.69
CA ASN A 157 -4.88 3.09 -18.06
C ASN A 157 -5.26 1.81 -17.28
N PHE A 158 -6.26 1.06 -17.75
CA PHE A 158 -6.68 -0.19 -17.09
C PHE A 158 -5.71 -1.36 -17.30
N ILE A 159 -5.78 -2.35 -16.40
CA ILE A 159 -5.22 -3.70 -16.61
C ILE A 159 -6.27 -4.65 -17.19
N GLU A 160 -5.91 -5.39 -18.24
CA GLU A 160 -6.76 -6.48 -18.75
C GLU A 160 -6.63 -7.73 -17.87
N ILE A 161 -7.77 -8.22 -17.38
CA ILE A 161 -7.86 -9.41 -16.53
C ILE A 161 -8.75 -10.49 -17.13
N GLU A 162 -8.61 -11.70 -16.59
CA GLU A 162 -9.47 -12.84 -16.87
C GLU A 162 -10.30 -13.16 -15.61
N TYR A 163 -11.10 -14.23 -15.65
CA TYR A 163 -11.70 -14.75 -14.43
C TYR A 163 -10.61 -15.33 -13.53
N GLY A 164 -10.57 -14.91 -12.27
CA GLY A 164 -9.52 -15.27 -11.35
C GLY A 164 -9.55 -14.46 -10.07
N GLU A 165 -8.51 -14.63 -9.27
CA GLU A 165 -8.25 -13.89 -8.04
C GLU A 165 -6.98 -13.06 -8.23
N TYR A 166 -7.04 -11.80 -7.81
CA TYR A 166 -6.00 -10.79 -8.01
C TYR A 166 -5.77 -10.04 -6.70
N THR A 167 -4.52 -9.71 -6.40
CA THR A 167 -4.17 -8.76 -5.34
C THR A 167 -4.02 -7.37 -5.97
N GLY A 168 -4.46 -6.34 -5.26
CA GLY A 168 -4.13 -4.96 -5.62
C GLY A 168 -3.93 -4.08 -4.39
N TYR A 169 -3.47 -2.86 -4.62
CA TYR A 169 -3.00 -1.95 -3.58
C TYR A 169 -3.56 -0.55 -3.81
N LEU A 170 -3.85 0.17 -2.72
CA LEU A 170 -4.41 1.51 -2.77
C LEU A 170 -3.79 2.37 -1.68
N SER A 171 -3.72 3.68 -1.94
CA SER A 171 -3.43 4.69 -0.93
C SER A 171 -3.91 6.07 -1.36
N SER A 172 -4.82 6.67 -0.61
CA SER A 172 -5.36 8.03 -0.84
C SER A 172 -5.29 8.91 0.41
N PHE A 173 -4.48 8.50 1.39
CA PHE A 173 -4.34 9.22 2.64
C PHE A 173 -2.92 9.76 2.80
N THR A 174 -2.78 10.71 3.72
CA THR A 174 -1.47 11.14 4.21
C THR A 174 -1.58 11.27 5.71
N PHE A 175 -0.76 10.51 6.44
CA PHE A 175 -0.71 10.55 7.89
C PHE A 175 0.73 10.53 8.38
N GLY A 176 1.21 11.71 8.77
CA GLY A 176 2.59 11.89 9.24
C GLY A 176 3.61 11.56 8.15
N ASN A 177 4.24 10.41 8.31
CA ASN A 177 5.35 9.91 7.51
C ASN A 177 4.95 8.87 6.45
N ILE A 178 3.66 8.52 6.34
CA ILE A 178 3.14 7.58 5.33
C ILE A 178 1.99 8.19 4.52
N GLY A 179 1.90 7.85 3.23
CA GLY A 179 0.72 8.14 2.41
C GLY A 179 0.80 7.60 1.00
N GLY A 180 -0.07 8.12 0.14
CA GLY A 180 -0.08 7.86 -1.29
C GLY A 180 -1.19 8.62 -2.00
N ASN A 181 -1.21 8.51 -3.34
CA ASN A 181 -2.19 9.13 -4.21
C ASN A 181 -2.83 8.14 -5.21
N ASP A 182 -2.66 6.86 -4.96
CA ASP A 182 -3.23 5.76 -5.72
C ASP A 182 -4.62 5.39 -5.20
N GLU A 183 -5.64 6.12 -5.65
CA GLU A 183 -6.98 6.03 -5.06
C GLU A 183 -7.87 4.96 -5.70
N LYS A 184 -7.52 4.46 -6.89
CA LYS A 184 -8.38 3.61 -7.71
C LYS A 184 -7.60 2.76 -8.68
N ASP A 185 -8.12 1.55 -8.87
CA ASP A 185 -7.54 0.58 -9.79
C ASP A 185 -8.58 0.18 -10.84
N TYR A 186 -8.27 0.41 -12.11
CA TYR A 186 -9.15 0.06 -13.21
C TYR A 186 -8.74 -1.26 -13.84
N TYR A 187 -9.70 -2.18 -13.89
CA TYR A 187 -9.58 -3.46 -14.57
C TYR A 187 -10.58 -3.59 -15.71
N LYS A 188 -10.23 -4.32 -16.75
CA LYS A 188 -11.09 -4.62 -17.88
C LYS A 188 -11.21 -6.13 -18.09
N LEU A 189 -12.45 -6.60 -18.15
CA LEU A 189 -12.79 -8.01 -18.32
C LEU A 189 -13.60 -8.21 -19.59
N ALA A 190 -13.18 -9.15 -20.44
CA ALA A 190 -13.98 -9.60 -21.58
C ALA A 190 -15.15 -10.48 -21.12
N VAL A 191 -16.35 -10.20 -21.62
CA VAL A 191 -17.58 -10.92 -21.24
C VAL A 191 -18.41 -11.28 -22.47
N LYS A 192 -19.22 -12.33 -22.34
CA LYS A 192 -20.15 -12.83 -23.35
C LYS A 192 -21.59 -12.76 -22.85
N LYS A 193 -22.52 -12.59 -23.79
CA LYS A 193 -23.95 -12.69 -23.52
C LYS A 193 -24.26 -14.04 -22.88
N GLY A 194 -24.96 -13.99 -21.75
CA GLY A 194 -25.32 -15.17 -20.96
C GLY A 194 -24.32 -15.50 -19.85
N ASP A 195 -23.18 -14.80 -19.77
CA ASP A 195 -22.31 -14.90 -18.61
C ASP A 195 -23.03 -14.37 -17.36
N LYS A 196 -22.78 -15.05 -16.25
CA LYS A 196 -23.21 -14.63 -14.92
C LYS A 196 -21.96 -14.34 -14.11
N VAL A 197 -21.55 -13.07 -14.12
CA VAL A 197 -20.27 -12.61 -13.59
C VAL A 197 -20.45 -12.16 -12.16
N THR A 198 -19.64 -12.72 -11.26
CA THR A 198 -19.60 -12.31 -9.85
C THR A 198 -18.28 -11.60 -9.57
N ILE A 199 -18.36 -10.43 -8.97
CA ILE A 199 -17.21 -9.58 -8.60
C ILE A 199 -17.21 -9.47 -7.08
N GLN A 200 -16.07 -9.77 -6.47
CA GLN A 200 -15.86 -9.65 -5.03
C GLN A 200 -14.59 -8.84 -4.74
N VAL A 201 -14.71 -7.76 -3.99
CA VAL A 201 -13.59 -6.97 -3.47
C VAL A 201 -13.49 -7.20 -1.97
N THR A 202 -12.35 -7.71 -1.52
CA THR A 202 -12.08 -8.09 -0.14
C THR A 202 -10.90 -7.27 0.39
N PRO A 203 -11.11 -6.26 1.24
CA PRO A 203 -10.01 -5.54 1.88
C PRO A 203 -9.20 -6.46 2.79
N LYS A 204 -7.87 -6.34 2.75
CA LYS A 204 -6.97 -7.03 3.68
C LYS A 204 -6.66 -6.11 4.86
N GLY A 205 -7.56 -6.11 5.83
CA GLY A 205 -7.46 -5.28 7.03
C GLY A 205 -8.75 -4.55 7.31
N ASN A 206 -8.67 -3.50 8.13
CA ASN A 206 -9.82 -2.72 8.56
C ASN A 206 -9.81 -1.34 7.89
N PHE A 207 -9.89 -1.30 6.56
CA PHE A 207 -10.12 -0.08 5.80
C PHE A 207 -11.38 -0.21 4.95
N TYR A 208 -11.89 0.92 4.47
CA TYR A 208 -13.10 0.98 3.66
C TYR A 208 -12.72 0.97 2.18
N THR A 209 -13.07 -0.11 1.47
CA THR A 209 -12.98 -0.20 0.01
C THR A 209 -14.34 0.08 -0.61
N GLY A 210 -14.32 0.71 -1.78
CA GLY A 210 -15.44 0.80 -2.68
C GLY A 210 -15.22 -0.07 -3.92
N CYS A 211 -16.30 -0.29 -4.67
CA CYS A 211 -16.26 -1.00 -5.94
C CYS A 211 -17.26 -0.36 -6.91
N ALA A 212 -16.86 -0.20 -8.16
CA ALA A 212 -17.77 0.20 -9.23
C ALA A 212 -17.60 -0.73 -10.44
N VAL A 213 -18.69 -0.96 -11.16
CA VAL A 213 -18.70 -1.77 -12.37
C VAL A 213 -19.38 -0.99 -13.47
N TYR A 214 -18.74 -0.89 -14.62
CA TYR A 214 -19.25 -0.17 -15.78
C TYR A 214 -19.36 -1.07 -17.01
N ASP A 215 -20.33 -0.79 -17.86
CA ASP A 215 -20.46 -1.44 -19.16
C ASP A 215 -19.44 -0.93 -20.18
N ASN A 216 -19.46 -1.48 -21.40
CA ASN A 216 -18.57 -1.07 -22.49
C ASN A 216 -18.74 0.39 -22.95
N LYS A 217 -19.80 1.08 -22.53
CA LYS A 217 -20.03 2.51 -22.78
C LYS A 217 -19.66 3.37 -21.58
N ARG A 218 -19.00 2.78 -20.57
CA ARG A 218 -18.66 3.43 -19.29
C ARG A 218 -19.91 3.87 -18.51
N SER A 219 -21.05 3.20 -18.72
CA SER A 219 -22.27 3.42 -17.94
C SER A 219 -22.22 2.55 -16.68
N ALA A 220 -22.46 3.13 -15.51
CA ALA A 220 -22.42 2.40 -14.26
C ALA A 220 -23.51 1.30 -14.23
N LEU A 221 -23.09 0.07 -14.02
CA LEU A 221 -23.93 -1.08 -13.69
C LEU A 221 -24.09 -1.22 -12.18
N PHE A 222 -23.04 -0.86 -11.44
CA PHE A 222 -22.97 -0.84 -10.00
C PHE A 222 -21.97 0.24 -9.55
N ASN A 223 -22.25 0.88 -8.42
CA ASN A 223 -21.33 1.84 -7.83
C ASN A 223 -21.57 1.91 -6.32
N ASP A 224 -20.63 1.39 -5.55
CA ASP A 224 -20.56 1.51 -4.10
C ASP A 224 -19.27 2.23 -3.73
N ASP A 225 -19.40 3.36 -3.02
CA ASP A 225 -18.27 4.17 -2.58
C ASP A 225 -17.62 3.64 -1.29
N GLY A 226 -18.11 2.52 -0.73
CA GLY A 226 -17.59 1.90 0.49
C GLY A 226 -17.92 2.66 1.78
N LEU A 227 -18.66 3.77 1.67
CA LEU A 227 -18.95 4.70 2.78
C LEU A 227 -20.12 4.24 3.66
N ASP A 228 -21.04 3.45 3.09
CA ASP A 228 -22.23 2.98 3.80
C ASP A 228 -21.98 1.65 4.55
N GLY A 229 -20.80 1.05 4.35
CA GLY A 229 -20.38 -0.21 4.96
C GLY A 229 -19.51 -0.03 6.21
N ASN A 230 -18.98 -1.14 6.71
CA ASN A 230 -18.00 -1.20 7.80
C ASN A 230 -16.58 -1.32 7.24
N ALA A 231 -15.59 -0.87 8.01
CA ALA A 231 -14.19 -1.15 7.70
C ALA A 231 -13.96 -2.67 7.60
N GLY A 232 -13.29 -3.13 6.55
CA GLY A 232 -13.07 -4.55 6.29
C GLY A 232 -14.25 -5.28 5.62
N GLU A 233 -15.32 -4.56 5.24
CA GLU A 233 -16.48 -5.16 4.57
C GLU A 233 -16.13 -5.66 3.16
N ILE A 234 -16.69 -6.82 2.81
CA ILE A 234 -16.53 -7.45 1.51
C ILE A 234 -17.65 -6.95 0.61
N ILE A 235 -17.30 -6.34 -0.52
CA ILE A 235 -18.27 -6.00 -1.56
C ILE A 235 -18.39 -7.19 -2.50
N LEU A 236 -19.61 -7.68 -2.71
CA LEU A 236 -19.90 -8.83 -3.56
C LEU A 236 -21.13 -8.54 -4.42
N GLU A 237 -20.97 -8.54 -5.73
CA GLU A 237 -22.08 -8.29 -6.66
C GLU A 237 -22.07 -9.24 -7.86
N THR A 238 -23.27 -9.51 -8.40
CA THR A 238 -23.46 -10.45 -9.51
C THR A 238 -24.24 -9.83 -10.66
N PHE A 239 -23.69 -9.95 -11.87
CA PHE A 239 -24.21 -9.34 -13.09
C PHE A 239 -24.57 -10.41 -14.13
N ASN A 240 -25.74 -10.25 -14.76
CA ASN A 240 -26.10 -11.03 -15.94
C ASN A 240 -25.73 -10.24 -17.19
N ILE A 241 -24.87 -10.80 -18.02
CA ILE A 241 -24.37 -10.12 -19.22
C ILE A 241 -25.37 -10.31 -20.37
N ASP A 242 -25.90 -9.22 -20.90
CA ASP A 242 -26.94 -9.23 -21.94
C ASP A 242 -26.37 -9.20 -23.37
N LYS A 243 -25.09 -8.83 -23.51
CA LYS A 243 -24.37 -8.64 -24.77
C LYS A 243 -22.88 -8.97 -24.62
N ASP A 244 -22.29 -9.46 -25.70
CA ASP A 244 -20.84 -9.62 -25.80
C ASP A 244 -20.14 -8.25 -25.70
N GLY A 245 -18.96 -8.23 -25.09
CA GLY A 245 -18.16 -7.02 -24.97
C GLY A 245 -17.20 -7.09 -23.79
N TYR A 246 -17.15 -5.99 -23.04
CA TYR A 246 -16.32 -5.84 -21.86
C TYR A 246 -17.10 -5.14 -20.76
N ILE A 247 -16.68 -5.38 -19.52
CA ILE A 247 -17.00 -4.54 -18.37
C ILE A 247 -15.71 -3.96 -17.80
N PHE A 248 -15.82 -2.81 -17.17
CA PHE A 248 -14.76 -2.24 -16.34
C PHE A 248 -15.10 -2.47 -14.88
N ILE A 249 -14.11 -2.87 -14.10
CA ILE A 249 -14.22 -3.07 -12.65
C ILE A 249 -13.25 -2.09 -12.01
N VAL A 250 -13.73 -1.34 -11.03
CA VAL A 250 -12.94 -0.32 -10.35
C VAL A 250 -12.93 -0.64 -8.86
N ALA A 251 -11.78 -1.07 -8.35
CA ALA A 251 -11.53 -1.03 -6.92
C ALA A 251 -11.14 0.40 -6.55
N LYS A 252 -11.59 0.92 -5.42
CA LYS A 252 -11.32 2.31 -5.04
C LYS A 252 -11.26 2.46 -3.53
N MET A 253 -10.44 3.39 -3.07
CA MET A 253 -10.50 3.82 -1.67
C MET A 253 -11.77 4.64 -1.42
N SER A 254 -12.33 4.45 -0.23
CA SER A 254 -13.42 5.30 0.26
C SER A 254 -12.87 6.63 0.79
N SER A 255 -13.61 7.74 0.67
CA SER A 255 -13.13 9.12 0.96
C SER A 255 -12.71 9.42 2.41
N PHE A 256 -12.70 8.43 3.30
CA PHE A 256 -12.19 8.51 4.68
C PHE A 256 -11.50 7.20 5.13
N SER A 257 -10.99 6.44 4.17
CA SER A 257 -10.31 5.15 4.40
C SER A 257 -8.80 5.32 4.66
N GLY A 258 -8.16 4.26 5.11
CA GLY A 258 -6.74 4.22 5.45
C GLY A 258 -6.48 3.39 6.70
N SER A 259 -5.76 2.27 6.56
CA SER A 259 -5.08 1.66 7.71
C SER A 259 -4.04 2.65 8.24
N TRP A 260 -4.12 2.99 9.52
CA TRP A 260 -3.12 3.87 10.15
C TRP A 260 -1.75 3.18 10.12
N GLY A 261 -0.87 3.61 9.22
CA GLY A 261 0.52 3.17 9.18
C GLY A 261 0.87 2.14 8.11
N GLU A 262 -0.06 1.72 7.25
CA GLU A 262 0.20 0.76 6.17
C GLU A 262 -0.47 1.18 4.84
N ILE A 263 0.13 0.79 3.72
CA ILE A 263 -0.52 0.83 2.41
C ILE A 263 -1.64 -0.20 2.39
N ASP A 264 -2.78 0.14 1.80
CA ASP A 264 -3.99 -0.68 1.88
C ASP A 264 -3.99 -1.75 0.78
N GLU A 265 -4.02 -3.03 1.13
CA GLU A 265 -4.07 -4.16 0.19
C GLU A 265 -5.50 -4.72 0.09
N TYR A 266 -5.93 -5.15 -1.09
CA TYR A 266 -7.19 -5.87 -1.27
C TYR A 266 -7.05 -7.09 -2.21
N THR A 267 -8.06 -7.95 -2.18
CA THR A 267 -8.21 -9.06 -3.13
C THR A 267 -9.43 -8.83 -4.00
N LEU A 268 -9.27 -8.90 -5.32
CA LEU A 268 -10.33 -8.90 -6.32
C LEU A 268 -10.54 -10.32 -6.86
N LEU A 269 -11.70 -10.90 -6.59
CA LEU A 269 -12.11 -12.18 -7.15
C LEU A 269 -13.22 -11.95 -8.20
N VAL A 270 -12.98 -12.45 -9.41
CA VAL A 270 -13.90 -12.35 -10.55
C VAL A 270 -14.22 -13.75 -11.07
N THR A 271 -15.48 -14.15 -11.03
CA THR A 271 -15.90 -15.50 -11.45
C THR A 271 -17.05 -15.47 -12.44
N ASN A 272 -17.23 -16.55 -13.19
CA ASN A 272 -18.38 -16.75 -14.09
C ASN A 272 -19.10 -18.06 -13.76
N GLU A 273 -20.28 -17.95 -13.17
CA GLU A 273 -21.07 -19.11 -12.76
C GLU A 273 -21.63 -19.89 -13.94
N SER A 274 -21.78 -19.28 -15.12
CA SER A 274 -22.30 -19.93 -16.33
C SER A 274 -21.35 -21.00 -16.88
N VAL A 275 -20.06 -20.98 -16.52
CA VAL A 275 -19.05 -21.93 -17.02
C VAL A 275 -18.99 -23.20 -16.16
N ASN A 276 -19.47 -23.16 -14.91
CA ASN A 276 -19.43 -24.29 -13.99
C ASN A 276 -20.60 -25.28 -14.15
N SER A 277 -21.57 -25.03 -15.03
CA SER A 277 -22.77 -25.88 -15.18
C SER A 277 -22.74 -26.88 -16.35
N LEU A 278 -21.64 -27.00 -17.11
CA LEU A 278 -21.54 -27.89 -18.27
C LEU A 278 -20.75 -29.20 -18.02
N GLY A 279 -20.32 -29.45 -16.77
CA GLY A 279 -19.71 -30.70 -16.33
C GLY A 279 -20.72 -31.76 -15.87
N GLY A 280 -21.92 -31.78 -16.44
CA GLY A 280 -22.92 -32.82 -16.16
C GLY A 280 -22.45 -34.16 -16.71
N GLU A 281 -22.00 -35.02 -15.81
CA GLU A 281 -21.79 -36.45 -16.01
C GLU A 281 -23.09 -37.05 -16.61
N ILE A 282 -23.07 -37.38 -17.90
CA ILE A 282 -24.16 -38.10 -18.53
C ILE A 282 -24.10 -39.53 -17.99
N GLY A 283 -25.13 -39.90 -17.23
CA GLY A 283 -25.31 -41.24 -16.71
C GLY A 283 -25.24 -42.29 -17.82
N GLU A 284 -24.37 -43.26 -17.61
CA GLU A 284 -24.48 -44.59 -18.21
C GLU A 284 -25.82 -45.20 -17.81
N ASP A 285 -26.69 -45.44 -18.79
CA ASP A 285 -27.57 -46.61 -18.82
C ASP A 285 -28.21 -46.72 -20.21
N SER A 286 -27.65 -47.58 -21.07
CA SER A 286 -28.42 -48.58 -21.82
C SER A 286 -27.54 -49.37 -22.78
N GLU A 287 -27.56 -50.68 -22.59
CA GLU A 287 -26.96 -51.72 -23.40
C GLU A 287 -27.56 -51.77 -24.82
N THR A 288 -26.74 -51.83 -25.87
CA THR A 288 -26.73 -52.94 -26.85
C THR A 288 -25.61 -52.79 -27.91
N PRO A 289 -25.15 -53.89 -28.53
CA PRO A 289 -23.84 -53.96 -29.18
C PRO A 289 -23.88 -53.87 -30.71
N GLY A 290 -22.79 -53.36 -31.27
CA GLY A 290 -22.28 -53.77 -32.58
C GLY A 290 -22.25 -52.69 -33.64
N GLU A 291 -21.09 -52.04 -33.82
CA GLU A 291 -20.42 -51.90 -35.12
C GLU A 291 -19.03 -51.25 -34.93
N GLU A 292 -17.99 -51.97 -35.35
CA GLU A 292 -16.66 -51.42 -35.62
C GLU A 292 -16.72 -50.57 -36.91
N VAL A 293 -16.16 -49.34 -36.93
CA VAL A 293 -15.19 -48.86 -37.94
C VAL A 293 -14.52 -47.54 -37.46
N ASN A 294 -13.24 -47.65 -37.11
CA ASN A 294 -12.06 -46.77 -37.36
C ASN A 294 -12.17 -45.21 -37.43
N ASN A 295 -11.58 -44.55 -36.41
CA ASN A 295 -10.40 -43.63 -36.41
C ASN A 295 -10.36 -42.48 -37.48
N VAL A 296 -10.11 -41.18 -37.24
CA VAL A 296 -9.09 -40.45 -36.44
C VAL A 296 -9.56 -38.98 -36.35
N GLY A 297 -9.57 -38.34 -35.18
CA GLY A 297 -8.65 -37.22 -34.91
C GLY A 297 -9.25 -36.07 -34.09
N SER A 298 -9.20 -36.18 -32.76
CA SER A 298 -9.38 -35.07 -31.81
C SER A 298 -8.06 -34.82 -31.09
N LEU A 299 -7.63 -33.56 -31.01
CA LEU A 299 -6.50 -33.11 -30.21
C LEU A 299 -7.01 -32.11 -29.16
N SER A 300 -7.45 -32.66 -28.03
CA SER A 300 -7.70 -31.94 -26.78
C SER A 300 -6.40 -31.95 -25.97
N MET A 301 -5.68 -30.84 -25.92
CA MET A 301 -4.55 -30.66 -25.01
C MET A 301 -5.07 -30.45 -23.58
N ARG A 302 -4.92 -31.47 -22.72
CA ARG A 302 -4.97 -31.34 -21.26
C ARG A 302 -3.54 -31.22 -20.73
N ASN A 303 -3.24 -30.14 -20.03
CA ASN A 303 -1.96 -29.89 -19.35
C ASN A 303 -1.71 -30.90 -18.21
N PRO A 304 -0.62 -31.70 -18.22
CA PRO A 304 -0.30 -32.65 -17.16
C PRO A 304 0.74 -32.09 -16.16
N LEU A 305 0.61 -30.82 -15.74
CA LEU A 305 1.63 -30.18 -14.89
C LEU A 305 1.29 -30.17 -13.39
N ILE A 306 0.07 -30.51 -12.99
CA ILE A 306 -0.37 -30.42 -11.59
C ILE A 306 -0.13 -31.73 -10.79
N LEU A 307 0.12 -32.87 -11.44
CA LEU A 307 0.29 -34.15 -10.74
C LEU A 307 1.72 -34.40 -10.21
N GLY A 308 2.73 -33.68 -10.72
CA GLY A 308 4.14 -33.88 -10.32
C GLY A 308 4.53 -33.26 -8.98
N PHE A 309 3.92 -32.13 -8.62
CA PHE A 309 4.27 -31.39 -7.40
C PHE A 309 3.74 -32.03 -6.12
N SER A 310 2.58 -32.71 -6.18
CA SER A 310 1.98 -33.37 -5.01
C SER A 310 2.84 -34.51 -4.45
N ILE A 311 3.52 -35.27 -5.32
CA ILE A 311 4.36 -36.40 -4.90
C ILE A 311 5.67 -35.89 -4.25
N VAL A 312 6.27 -34.84 -4.81
CA VAL A 312 7.51 -34.27 -4.25
C VAL A 312 7.27 -33.64 -2.88
N LEU A 313 6.14 -32.92 -2.72
CA LEU A 313 5.77 -32.32 -1.43
C LEU A 313 5.47 -33.39 -0.37
N GLY A 314 4.80 -34.50 -0.76
CA GLY A 314 4.54 -35.63 0.12
C GLY A 314 5.81 -36.31 0.64
N ILE A 315 6.83 -36.48 -0.22
CA ILE A 315 8.13 -37.06 0.17
C ILE A 315 8.87 -36.12 1.13
N LEU A 316 8.85 -34.80 0.89
CA LEU A 316 9.49 -33.80 1.75
C LEU A 316 8.88 -33.77 3.16
N LEU A 317 7.55 -33.85 3.26
CA LEU A 317 6.82 -33.92 4.54
C LEU A 317 7.17 -35.20 5.32
N LEU A 318 7.29 -36.33 4.65
CA LEU A 318 7.66 -37.60 5.28
C LEU A 318 9.10 -37.56 5.84
N VAL A 319 10.04 -36.97 5.10
CA VAL A 319 11.43 -36.77 5.58
C VAL A 319 11.47 -35.85 6.79
N PHE A 320 10.69 -34.76 6.79
CA PHE A 320 10.62 -33.82 7.90
C PHE A 320 10.09 -34.48 9.19
N ILE A 321 9.06 -35.32 9.08
CA ILE A 321 8.51 -36.10 10.20
C ILE A 321 9.57 -37.05 10.79
N ILE A 322 10.35 -37.75 9.94
CA ILE A 322 11.43 -38.66 10.39
C ILE A 322 12.53 -37.90 11.15
N VAL A 323 12.86 -36.67 10.72
CA VAL A 323 13.85 -35.81 11.39
C VAL A 323 13.35 -35.38 12.77
N ILE A 324 12.09 -34.94 12.89
CA ILE A 324 11.49 -34.56 14.18
C ILE A 324 11.49 -35.74 15.16
N ILE A 325 11.06 -36.93 14.71
CA ILE A 325 11.06 -38.15 15.53
C ILE A 325 12.48 -38.49 16.00
N SER A 326 13.48 -38.35 15.12
CA SER A 326 14.89 -38.58 15.46
C SER A 326 15.44 -37.57 16.47
N MET A 327 15.06 -36.29 16.36
CA MET A 327 15.46 -35.24 17.30
C MET A 327 14.85 -35.46 18.69
N LEU A 328 13.56 -35.80 18.76
CA LEU A 328 12.87 -36.07 20.03
C LEU A 328 13.42 -37.32 20.73
N SER A 329 13.82 -38.35 19.96
CA SER A 329 14.41 -39.58 20.48
C SER A 329 15.78 -39.38 21.12
N LYS A 330 16.54 -38.35 20.72
CA LYS A 330 17.86 -38.04 21.31
C LYS A 330 17.77 -37.31 22.66
N LYS A 331 16.63 -36.73 23.01
CA LYS A 331 16.48 -35.91 24.24
C LYS A 331 16.31 -36.73 25.53
N LYS A 332 16.18 -38.06 25.47
CA LYS A 332 15.95 -38.93 26.66
C LYS A 332 17.17 -39.63 27.25
N LYS A 333 18.40 -39.32 26.80
CA LYS A 333 19.62 -39.85 27.43
C LYS A 333 20.59 -38.74 27.82
N LYS A 334 20.33 -38.07 28.94
CA LYS A 334 21.37 -37.52 29.83
C LYS A 334 20.75 -37.33 31.22
N GLY A 335 20.85 -38.38 32.01
CA GLY A 335 20.64 -38.33 33.45
C GLY A 335 21.99 -38.21 34.18
N VAL A 336 21.95 -37.44 35.27
CA VAL A 336 22.58 -37.71 36.57
C VAL A 336 24.09 -37.45 36.73
N ASN A 337 24.38 -36.43 37.57
CA ASN A 337 25.49 -36.19 38.54
C ASN A 337 25.96 -34.73 38.42
N LYS A 338 26.27 -33.92 39.46
CA LYS A 338 26.67 -34.16 40.86
C LYS A 338 26.58 -32.82 41.66
N LYS A 339 26.23 -32.91 42.95
CA LYS A 339 26.64 -32.16 44.17
C LYS A 339 27.19 -30.70 44.14
N GLU A 340 26.50 -29.87 44.95
CA GLU A 340 26.99 -29.15 46.17
C GLU A 340 27.86 -27.87 46.02
N LYS A 341 27.31 -26.70 46.42
CA LYS A 341 27.72 -25.82 47.55
C LYS A 341 27.18 -24.38 47.43
N THR A 342 26.49 -23.91 48.48
CA THR A 342 26.35 -22.51 48.94
C THR A 342 27.66 -22.07 49.66
N PRO A 343 27.94 -20.77 50.01
CA PRO A 343 27.00 -19.78 50.56
C PRO A 343 27.21 -18.26 50.22
N THR A 344 26.24 -17.44 50.69
CA THR A 344 26.34 -16.00 51.10
C THR A 344 26.58 -14.94 50.00
N GLU A 345 26.05 -13.70 50.01
CA GLU A 345 25.37 -12.85 50.99
C GLU A 345 24.74 -11.60 50.29
N LYS A 346 23.58 -11.13 50.78
CA LYS A 346 23.07 -9.74 50.94
C LYS A 346 22.81 -8.73 49.80
N LYS A 347 21.61 -8.13 49.95
CA LYS A 347 21.12 -6.74 49.70
C LYS A 347 20.57 -6.41 48.30
N ASN A 348 19.51 -5.62 48.13
CA ASN A 348 18.49 -5.03 49.01
C ASN A 348 17.29 -4.71 48.11
N THR A 349 16.07 -5.06 48.51
CA THR A 349 14.83 -4.85 47.73
C THR A 349 14.20 -3.49 48.03
N GLN A 350 13.87 -2.76 46.95
CA GLN A 350 12.97 -1.62 46.91
C GLN A 350 11.54 -2.05 47.25
N GLN A 351 10.88 -1.41 48.22
CA GLN A 351 9.43 -1.26 48.21
C GLN A 351 8.98 -0.21 49.24
N GLN A 352 8.54 0.96 48.77
CA GLN A 352 7.47 1.74 49.43
C GLN A 352 7.05 2.90 48.52
N VAL A 353 6.03 2.65 47.70
CA VAL A 353 5.17 3.66 47.11
C VAL A 353 3.77 3.39 47.64
N SER A 354 3.28 4.23 48.55
CA SER A 354 1.85 4.57 48.60
C SER A 354 1.63 5.77 49.51
N LYS A 355 0.69 6.62 49.08
CA LYS A 355 0.01 7.72 49.78
C LYS A 355 0.71 9.09 49.75
N GLN A 356 0.27 9.90 48.79
CA GLN A 356 -0.27 11.23 49.12
C GLN A 356 -1.16 11.73 47.96
N ILE A 357 -2.47 11.64 48.18
CA ILE A 357 -3.49 12.49 47.56
C ILE A 357 -4.10 13.28 48.74
N ILE A 358 -4.52 14.51 48.45
CA ILE A 358 -5.25 15.49 49.27
C ILE A 358 -4.34 16.58 49.85
N GLU A 359 -4.25 17.72 49.13
CA GLU A 359 -4.54 19.10 49.57
C GLU A 359 -3.79 20.14 48.71
N ASN A 360 -4.52 20.85 47.85
CA ASN A 360 -4.44 22.32 47.73
C ASN A 360 -5.36 22.81 46.60
N LYS A 361 -6.64 22.97 46.94
CA LYS A 361 -7.48 24.00 46.33
C LYS A 361 -7.22 25.27 47.14
N ASP A 362 -6.61 26.27 46.51
CA ASP A 362 -6.85 27.70 46.72
C ASP A 362 -5.72 28.50 46.08
N ASN A 363 -5.92 28.96 44.84
CA ASN A 363 -5.23 30.14 44.28
C ASN A 363 -5.88 30.57 42.96
N ILE A 364 -7.07 31.16 43.04
CA ILE A 364 -7.62 31.98 41.94
C ILE A 364 -7.17 33.42 42.19
N LYS A 365 -6.09 33.83 41.52
CA LYS A 365 -5.64 35.23 41.47
C LYS A 365 -6.29 35.96 40.29
N LYS A 366 -7.08 36.97 40.67
CA LYS A 366 -7.57 38.16 39.95
C LYS A 366 -7.00 38.40 38.54
N VAL A 367 -7.90 38.38 37.55
CA VAL A 367 -7.74 38.94 36.19
C VAL A 367 -7.88 40.47 36.23
N PRO A 368 -6.99 41.26 35.62
CA PRO A 368 -7.21 42.68 35.42
C PRO A 368 -8.03 42.98 34.16
N LYS A 369 -8.81 44.04 34.31
CA LYS A 369 -9.83 44.62 33.44
C LYS A 369 -9.22 45.13 32.12
N VAL A 370 -9.77 44.67 30.98
CA VAL A 370 -9.40 45.14 29.64
C VAL A 370 -10.00 46.52 29.39
N GLU A 371 -9.15 47.53 29.16
CA GLU A 371 -9.50 48.85 28.65
C GLU A 371 -9.76 48.79 27.14
N LYS A 372 -10.88 49.41 26.73
CA LYS A 372 -11.21 49.66 25.31
C LYS A 372 -10.28 50.73 24.76
N VAL A 373 -9.36 50.35 23.87
CA VAL A 373 -8.63 51.30 23.03
C VAL A 373 -9.35 51.41 21.69
N ASN A 374 -9.90 52.60 21.46
CA ASN A 374 -10.44 53.07 20.19
C ASN A 374 -9.26 53.53 19.33
N SER A 375 -8.99 52.88 18.19
CA SER A 375 -8.07 53.43 17.18
C SER A 375 -8.72 53.36 15.80
N LYS A 376 -9.22 54.53 15.38
CA LYS A 376 -9.48 54.88 13.99
C LYS A 376 -8.15 54.85 13.25
N LYS A 377 -8.00 53.98 12.25
CA LYS A 377 -6.89 54.05 11.30
C LYS A 377 -7.47 54.15 9.90
N GLU A 378 -7.26 55.31 9.28
CA GLU A 378 -7.55 55.58 7.88
C GLU A 378 -6.66 54.70 6.99
N LEU A 379 -7.26 54.09 5.96
CA LEU A 379 -6.56 53.41 4.88
C LEU A 379 -6.61 54.31 3.62
N PRO A 380 -5.50 54.42 2.88
CA PRO A 380 -5.44 55.25 1.69
C PRO A 380 -6.13 54.60 0.49
N ASN A 381 -6.68 55.50 -0.31
CA ASN A 381 -7.38 55.30 -1.57
C ASN A 381 -6.38 54.83 -2.67
N ILE A 382 -6.55 53.60 -3.19
CA ILE A 382 -5.85 53.14 -4.40
C ILE A 382 -6.89 52.81 -5.46
N LYS A 383 -6.83 53.55 -6.57
CA LYS A 383 -7.65 53.37 -7.77
C LYS A 383 -7.12 52.22 -8.62
N ASN A 384 -8.08 51.40 -9.07
CA ASN A 384 -8.09 50.34 -10.07
C ASN A 384 -7.06 50.37 -11.20
N LYS A 385 -6.60 49.17 -11.57
CA LYS A 385 -6.79 48.60 -12.93
C LYS A 385 -6.46 47.10 -12.91
N ASP A 386 -7.45 46.27 -13.23
CA ASP A 386 -7.38 45.22 -14.26
C ASP A 386 -8.53 44.21 -14.09
N ASP A 387 -9.30 44.09 -15.16
CA ASP A 387 -10.48 43.26 -15.29
C ASP A 387 -10.11 41.77 -15.31
N LYS A 388 -10.67 41.00 -14.38
CA LYS A 388 -10.90 39.56 -14.57
C LYS A 388 -12.33 39.23 -14.14
N GLU A 389 -13.12 38.80 -15.12
CA GLU A 389 -14.47 38.27 -14.96
C GLU A 389 -14.49 37.14 -13.92
N SER A 390 -15.22 37.38 -12.83
CA SER A 390 -15.60 36.37 -11.85
C SER A 390 -17.06 36.03 -12.08
N HIS A 391 -17.33 34.84 -12.64
CA HIS A 391 -18.66 34.27 -12.68
C HIS A 391 -19.00 33.68 -11.31
N SER A 392 -19.71 34.44 -10.47
CA SER A 392 -20.33 33.93 -9.26
C SER A 392 -21.50 33.00 -9.63
N LYS A 393 -21.33 31.68 -9.49
CA LYS A 393 -22.44 30.72 -9.56
C LYS A 393 -23.26 30.81 -8.28
N VAL A 394 -24.50 31.31 -8.38
CA VAL A 394 -25.48 31.25 -7.30
C VAL A 394 -26.12 29.87 -7.32
N LYS A 395 -25.95 29.09 -6.25
CA LYS A 395 -26.64 27.81 -6.05
C LYS A 395 -28.00 28.10 -5.42
N VAL A 396 -29.08 27.92 -6.17
CA VAL A 396 -30.46 28.00 -5.65
C VAL A 396 -30.96 26.58 -5.46
N THR A 397 -31.25 26.21 -4.22
CA THR A 397 -31.92 24.94 -3.92
C THR A 397 -33.42 25.21 -3.83
N VAL A 398 -34.20 24.55 -4.70
CA VAL A 398 -35.67 24.64 -4.72
C VAL A 398 -36.22 23.32 -4.18
N ASN A 399 -37.09 23.39 -3.17
CA ASN A 399 -37.81 22.22 -2.68
C ASN A 399 -39.00 21.91 -3.60
N GLU A 400 -39.25 20.63 -3.86
CA GLU A 400 -40.34 20.16 -4.74
C GLU A 400 -41.69 20.77 -4.35
N GLY A 401 -42.39 21.34 -5.34
CA GLY A 401 -43.77 21.83 -5.21
C GLY A 401 -43.96 23.35 -5.23
N THR A 402 -42.93 24.15 -5.54
CA THR A 402 -43.08 25.62 -5.66
C THR A 402 -42.78 26.10 -7.07
N ASP A 403 -43.75 26.75 -7.72
CA ASP A 403 -43.54 27.44 -9.00
C ASP A 403 -42.73 28.73 -8.80
N VAL A 404 -41.62 28.87 -9.52
CA VAL A 404 -40.75 30.04 -9.46
C VAL A 404 -40.86 30.82 -10.78
N GLU A 405 -41.38 32.04 -10.71
CA GLU A 405 -41.42 32.98 -11.84
C GLU A 405 -40.14 33.83 -11.84
N VAL A 406 -39.23 33.60 -12.79
CA VAL A 406 -37.99 34.38 -12.95
C VAL A 406 -38.25 35.56 -13.89
N LYS A 407 -38.31 36.78 -13.35
CA LYS A 407 -38.32 38.00 -14.16
C LYS A 407 -36.89 38.49 -14.39
N MET A 408 -36.44 38.39 -15.64
CA MET A 408 -35.19 38.96 -16.10
C MET A 408 -35.32 40.49 -16.16
N VAL A 409 -34.42 41.20 -15.49
CA VAL A 409 -34.32 42.67 -15.57
C VAL A 409 -33.16 43.01 -16.49
N ASP A 410 -33.46 43.60 -17.65
CA ASP A 410 -32.43 44.09 -18.57
C ASP A 410 -31.70 45.30 -17.97
N LYS A 411 -30.37 45.17 -17.83
CA LYS A 411 -29.51 46.21 -17.29
C LYS A 411 -29.13 47.18 -18.40
N LYS A 412 -29.67 48.40 -18.33
CA LYS A 412 -29.31 49.53 -19.21
C LYS A 412 -27.84 49.90 -18.99
N LYS A 413 -27.07 49.96 -20.08
CA LYS A 413 -25.67 50.40 -20.12
C LYS A 413 -25.65 51.94 -20.09
N GLU A 414 -25.15 52.54 -19.02
CA GLU A 414 -24.79 53.97 -19.00
C GLU A 414 -23.32 54.11 -19.37
N THR A 415 -23.07 54.89 -20.42
CA THR A 415 -21.74 55.35 -20.87
C THR A 415 -21.31 56.56 -20.05
N ASN A 416 -20.08 56.51 -19.52
CA ASN A 416 -19.27 57.68 -19.18
C ASN A 416 -17.85 57.47 -19.71
#